data_AF-A0A0C9YR69-F1
#
_entry.id   AF-A0A0C9YR69-F1
#
_cell.length_a   1.000
_cell.length_b   1.000
_cell.length_c   1.000
_cell.angle_alpha   90.00
_cell.angle_beta   90.00
_cell.angle_gamma   90.00
#
_symmetry.space_group_name_H-M   'P 1'
#
loop_
_entity.id
_entity.type
_entity.pdbx_description
1 polymer ?
#
loop_
_entity_poly.entity_id
_entity_poly.type
_entity_poly.pdbx_seq_one_letter_code
_entity_poly.pdbx_strand_id
1 'polypeptide(L)'
;MPTLSSSLLYSRQYLAEHGLGSILVLEYLYFLLQVQDGWNNFQESLTLAVKEYQSSGIHAKVNESIQTAFEQYGDSMDDLCPILVHIAKENQLLSKIPTRKG
;
A
#
# COMPACT_ATOMS: atom_id res chain seq x y z
N MET A 1 30.09 -3.50 21.12
CA MET A 1 29.07 -3.60 20.04
C MET A 1 27.80 -2.97 20.57
N PRO A 2 27.15 -2.05 19.84
CA PRO A 2 25.89 -1.50 20.31
C PRO A 2 24.84 -2.61 20.25
N THR A 3 24.17 -2.84 21.37
CA THR A 3 23.01 -3.72 21.48
C THR A 3 21.87 -3.05 20.70
N LEU A 4 21.48 -3.63 19.57
CA LEU A 4 20.23 -3.25 18.91
C LEU A 4 19.11 -3.51 19.91
N SER A 5 18.55 -2.43 20.44
CA SER A 5 17.36 -2.42 21.27
C SER A 5 16.33 -3.33 20.64
N SER A 6 15.73 -4.21 21.45
CA SER A 6 14.61 -5.09 21.08
C SER A 6 13.37 -4.26 20.76
N SER A 7 13.44 -3.48 19.68
CA SER A 7 12.36 -2.66 19.14
C SER A 7 11.27 -3.61 18.64
N LEU A 8 10.04 -3.38 19.10
CA LEU A 8 8.79 -4.07 18.72
C LEU A 8 8.96 -5.10 17.59
N LEU A 9 8.88 -6.39 17.93
CA LEU A 9 8.62 -7.43 16.94
C LEU A 9 7.18 -7.23 16.43
N TYR A 10 7.04 -6.39 15.40
CA TYR A 10 5.79 -6.27 14.67
C TYR A 10 5.46 -7.60 14.00
N SER A 11 4.20 -8.01 14.06
CA SER A 11 3.77 -9.22 13.34
C SER A 11 4.00 -9.03 11.84
N ARG A 12 4.23 -10.13 11.12
CA ARG A 12 4.40 -10.06 9.65
C ARG A 12 3.13 -9.54 8.97
N GLN A 13 1.97 -9.84 9.55
CA GLN A 13 0.69 -9.26 9.13
C GLN A 13 0.69 -7.74 9.23
N TYR A 14 1.12 -7.17 10.36
CA TYR A 14 1.22 -5.73 10.53
C TYR A 14 2.16 -5.09 9.49
N LEU A 15 3.30 -5.72 9.24
CA LEU A 15 4.24 -5.28 8.21
C LEU A 15 3.62 -5.35 6.80
N ALA A 16 2.83 -6.38 6.51
CA ALA A 16 2.13 -6.52 5.25
C ALA A 16 1.06 -5.44 5.06
N GLU A 17 0.20 -5.22 6.06
CA GLU A 17 -0.87 -4.20 6.03
C GLU A 17 -0.30 -2.81 5.77
N HIS A 18 0.70 -2.41 6.56
CA HIS A 18 1.31 -1.08 6.41
C HIS A 18 2.20 -0.97 5.18
N GLY A 19 2.90 -2.04 4.80
CA GLY A 19 3.75 -2.07 3.61
C GLY A 19 2.93 -1.92 2.32
N LEU A 20 1.89 -2.73 2.15
CA LEU A 20 0.98 -2.63 1.01
C LEU A 20 0.25 -1.30 0.97
N GLY A 21 -0.27 -0.83 2.11
CA GLY A 21 -0.93 0.48 2.16
C GLY A 21 -0.02 1.61 1.73
N SER A 22 1.25 1.58 2.16
CA SER A 22 2.24 2.57 1.75
C SER A 22 2.54 2.54 0.25
N ILE A 23 2.65 1.34 -0.34
CA ILE A 23 2.87 1.18 -1.79
C ILE A 23 1.71 1.80 -2.58
N LEU A 24 0.46 1.54 -2.18
CA LEU A 24 -0.73 2.06 -2.87
C LEU A 24 -0.87 3.58 -2.73
N VAL A 25 -0.56 4.14 -1.56
CA VAL A 25 -0.52 5.60 -1.35
C VAL A 25 0.56 6.25 -2.23
N LEU A 26 1.75 5.67 -2.29
CA LEU A 26 2.85 6.18 -3.11
C LEU A 26 2.54 6.09 -4.60
N GLU A 27 1.87 5.01 -5.03
CA GLU A 27 1.35 4.88 -6.38
C GLU A 27 0.39 6.02 -6.72
N TYR A 28 -0.59 6.31 -5.86
CA TYR A 28 -1.52 7.42 -6.10
C TYR A 28 -0.83 8.78 -6.10
N LEU A 29 0.09 9.00 -5.15
CA LEU A 29 0.90 10.21 -5.10
C LEU A 29 1.69 10.42 -6.39
N TYR A 30 2.28 9.35 -6.93
CA TYR A 30 3.01 9.42 -8.19
C TYR A 30 2.12 9.94 -9.33
N PHE A 31 0.85 9.52 -9.42
CA PHE A 31 -0.09 10.09 -10.42
C PHE A 31 -0.43 11.54 -10.16
N LEU A 32 -0.71 11.90 -8.91
CA LEU A 32 -1.01 13.29 -8.57
C LEU A 32 0.13 14.23 -9.01
N LEU A 33 1.38 13.81 -8.78
CA LEU A 33 2.57 14.58 -9.17
C LEU A 33 2.81 14.61 -10.69
N GLN A 34 2.26 13.67 -11.47
CA GLN A 34 2.30 13.74 -12.93
C GLN A 34 1.23 14.68 -13.51
N VAL A 35 0.08 14.80 -12.84
CA VAL A 35 -1.07 15.56 -13.32
C VAL A 35 -1.04 17.01 -12.85
N GLN A 36 -0.65 17.25 -11.60
CA GLN A 36 -0.38 18.58 -11.07
C GLN A 36 1.06 18.93 -11.43
N ASP A 37 1.32 20.14 -11.95
CA ASP A 37 2.63 20.60 -12.41
C ASP A 37 3.73 20.56 -11.32
N GLY A 38 4.24 19.37 -11.06
CA GLY A 38 5.42 19.10 -10.26
C GLY A 38 5.29 19.31 -8.75
N TRP A 39 6.42 19.02 -8.09
CA TRP A 39 6.61 18.81 -6.66
C TRP A 39 6.34 20.03 -5.76
N ASN A 40 5.90 21.16 -6.31
CA ASN A 40 5.67 22.39 -5.55
C ASN A 40 4.63 22.21 -4.43
N ASN A 41 3.71 21.24 -4.58
CA ASN A 41 2.67 20.92 -3.60
C ASN A 41 2.75 19.47 -3.09
N PHE A 42 3.95 18.87 -3.04
CA PHE A 42 4.14 17.46 -2.65
C PHE A 42 3.40 17.06 -1.36
N GLN A 43 3.43 17.92 -0.33
CA GLN A 43 2.74 17.65 0.94
C GLN A 43 1.22 17.61 0.78
N GLU A 44 0.64 18.50 -0.03
CA GLU A 44 -0.80 18.50 -0.31
C GLU A 44 -1.19 17.28 -1.15
N SER A 45 -0.40 16.94 -2.17
CA SER A 45 -0.61 15.74 -2.98
C SER A 45 -0.49 14.47 -2.13
N LEU A 46 0.46 14.38 -1.20
CA LEU A 46 0.58 13.25 -0.28
C LEU A 46 -0.63 13.17 0.66
N THR A 47 -1.08 14.31 1.19
CA THR A 47 -2.28 14.36 2.04
C THR A 47 -3.51 13.88 1.29
N LEU A 48 -3.66 14.30 0.03
CA LEU A 48 -4.74 13.85 -0.84
C LEU A 48 -4.64 12.35 -1.14
N ALA A 49 -3.44 11.83 -1.36
CA ALA A 49 -3.20 10.41 -1.61
C ALA A 49 -3.58 9.53 -0.42
N VAL A 50 -3.17 9.92 0.79
CA VAL A 50 -3.55 9.23 2.02
C VAL A 50 -5.07 9.28 2.21
N LYS A 51 -5.67 10.45 2.00
CA LYS A 51 -7.12 10.62 2.14
C LYS A 51 -7.86 9.69 1.20
N GLU A 52 -7.47 9.63 -0.07
CA GLU A 52 -8.16 8.77 -1.03
C GLU A 52 -7.95 7.29 -0.78
N TYR A 53 -6.76 6.88 -0.36
CA TYR A 53 -6.55 5.49 0.06
C TYR A 53 -7.50 5.10 1.21
N GLN A 54 -7.73 6.02 2.16
CA GLN A 54 -8.62 5.80 3.29
C GLN A 54 -10.11 5.87 2.90
N SER A 55 -10.53 6.83 2.07
CA SER A 55 -11.95 7.03 1.70
C SER A 55 -12.45 6.10 0.60
N SER A 56 -11.57 5.56 -0.24
CA SER A 56 -11.94 4.69 -1.37
C SER A 56 -12.40 3.29 -0.97
N GLY A 57 -12.34 2.93 0.31
CA GLY A 57 -12.59 1.58 0.80
C GLY A 57 -11.48 0.57 0.44
N ILE A 58 -10.45 0.99 -0.30
CA ILE A 58 -9.31 0.15 -0.68
C ILE A 58 -8.53 -0.28 0.55
N HIS A 59 -8.31 0.62 1.51
CA HIS A 59 -7.65 0.28 2.78
C HIS A 59 -8.36 -0.88 3.50
N ALA A 60 -9.68 -0.82 3.63
CA ALA A 60 -10.45 -1.87 4.30
C ALA A 60 -10.36 -3.21 3.53
N LYS A 61 -10.54 -3.16 2.20
CA LYS A 61 -10.45 -4.34 1.33
C LYS A 61 -9.06 -5.00 1.37
N VAL A 62 -8.00 -4.19 1.34
CA VAL A 62 -6.61 -4.68 1.39
C VAL A 62 -6.34 -5.34 2.74
N ASN A 63 -6.71 -4.71 3.85
CA ASN A 63 -6.50 -5.29 5.18
C ASN A 63 -7.29 -6.59 5.37
N GLU A 64 -8.55 -6.65 4.93
CA GLU A 64 -9.36 -7.87 4.98
C GLU A 64 -8.74 -9.01 4.16
N SER A 65 -8.22 -8.69 2.96
CA SER A 65 -7.56 -9.66 2.09
C SER A 65 -6.26 -10.19 2.71
N ILE A 66 -5.48 -9.30 3.34
CA ILE A 66 -4.25 -9.67 4.05
C ILE A 66 -4.59 -10.55 5.25
N GLN A 67 -5.54 -10.14 6.09
CA GLN A 67 -5.97 -10.94 7.24
C GLN A 67 -6.42 -12.33 6.81
N THR A 68 -7.24 -12.44 5.75
CA THR A 68 -7.68 -13.72 5.21
C THR A 68 -6.49 -14.59 4.76
N ALA A 69 -5.48 -13.99 4.14
CA ALA A 69 -4.28 -14.71 3.73
C ALA A 69 -3.48 -15.25 4.93
N PHE A 70 -3.32 -14.44 5.98
CA PHE A 70 -2.64 -14.88 7.21
C PHE A 70 -3.44 -15.93 7.98
N GLU A 71 -4.77 -15.88 7.97
CA GLU A 71 -5.63 -16.92 8.55
C GLU A 71 -5.53 -18.26 7.80
N GLN A 72 -5.37 -18.23 6.48
CA GLN A 72 -5.32 -19.45 5.65
C GLN A 72 -3.92 -20.08 5.59
N TYR A 73 -2.87 -19.27 5.47
CA TYR A 73 -1.50 -19.74 5.20
C TYR A 73 -0.54 -19.55 6.39
N GLY A 74 -1.03 -19.00 7.50
CA GLY A 74 -0.22 -18.70 8.68
C GLY A 74 0.88 -17.69 8.33
N ASP A 75 2.10 -17.94 8.83
CA ASP A 75 3.29 -17.11 8.58
C ASP A 75 4.19 -17.67 7.45
N SER A 76 3.66 -18.48 6.53
CA SER A 76 4.44 -19.04 5.42
C SER A 76 4.79 -17.96 4.39
N MET A 77 6.05 -17.52 4.32
CA MET A 77 6.44 -16.46 3.36
C MET A 77 6.39 -16.93 1.90
N ASP A 78 6.58 -18.22 1.65
CA ASP A 78 6.55 -18.78 0.30
C ASP A 78 5.15 -18.70 -0.30
N ASP A 79 4.12 -18.84 0.54
CA ASP A 79 2.71 -18.72 0.14
C ASP A 79 2.22 -17.26 0.21
N LEU A 80 2.62 -16.53 1.25
CA LEU A 80 2.16 -15.16 1.47
C LEU A 80 2.74 -14.18 0.45
N CYS A 81 4.02 -14.25 0.08
CA CYS A 81 4.62 -13.32 -0.87
C CYS A 81 3.84 -13.21 -2.20
N PRO A 82 3.54 -14.31 -2.92
CA PRO A 82 2.78 -14.21 -4.17
C PRO A 82 1.36 -13.70 -3.95
N ILE A 83 0.71 -14.03 -2.82
CA ILE A 83 -0.63 -13.54 -2.48
C ILE A 83 -0.62 -12.04 -2.23
N LEU A 84 0.33 -11.54 -1.42
CA LEU A 84 0.49 -10.11 -1.14
C LEU A 84 0.76 -9.32 -2.43
N VAL A 85 1.59 -9.85 -3.34
CA VAL A 85 1.80 -9.24 -4.67
C VAL A 85 0.50 -9.22 -5.49
N HIS A 86 -0.30 -10.28 -5.41
CA HIS A 86 -1.60 -10.33 -6.08
C HIS A 86 -2.58 -9.30 -5.52
N ILE A 87 -2.71 -9.20 -4.19
CA ILE A 87 -3.52 -8.19 -3.50
C ILE A 87 -3.09 -6.78 -3.91
N ALA A 88 -1.78 -6.51 -3.96
CA ALA A 88 -1.27 -5.22 -4.43
C ALA A 88 -1.80 -4.93 -5.85
N LYS A 89 -1.61 -5.86 -6.78
CA LYS A 89 -2.00 -5.72 -8.20
C LYS A 89 -3.50 -5.50 -8.39
N GLU A 90 -4.35 -6.26 -7.68
CA GLU A 90 -5.80 -6.13 -7.80
C GLU A 90 -6.34 -4.80 -7.25
N ASN A 91 -5.60 -4.19 -6.33
CA ASN A 91 -5.99 -2.93 -5.70
C ASN A 91 -5.18 -1.73 -6.22
N GLN A 92 -4.38 -1.93 -7.29
CA GLN A 92 -3.69 -0.85 -7.97
C GLN A 92 -4.69 0.18 -8.48
N LEU A 93 -4.46 1.42 -8.05
CA LEU A 93 -5.23 2.57 -8.47
C LEU A 93 -4.88 2.99 -9.91
N LEU A 94 -3.69 2.57 -10.36
CA LEU A 94 -3.19 2.69 -11.73
C LEU A 94 -4.19 2.23 -12.80
N SER A 95 -4.89 1.11 -12.54
CA SER A 95 -5.82 0.50 -13.50
C SER A 95 -7.09 1.34 -13.76
N LYS A 96 -7.38 2.33 -12.90
CA LYS A 96 -8.61 3.12 -12.94
C LYS A 96 -8.43 4.53 -13.52
N ILE A 97 -7.20 4.96 -13.79
CA ILE A 97 -6.94 6.28 -14.37
C ILE A 97 -6.97 6.15 -15.89
N PRO A 98 -7.85 6.85 -16.62
CA PRO A 98 -7.84 6.82 -18.08
C PRO A 98 -6.48 7.34 -18.54
N THR A 99 -5.75 6.51 -19.26
CA THR A 99 -4.50 6.90 -19.91
C THR A 99 -4.76 8.17 -20.70
N ARG A 100 -3.94 9.20 -20.45
CA ARG A 100 -3.94 10.45 -21.22
C ARG A 100 -3.85 10.07 -22.70
N LYS A 101 -4.95 10.21 -23.44
CA LYS A 101 -4.91 10.10 -24.91
C LYS A 101 -3.95 11.20 -25.38
N GLY A 102 -2.83 10.77 -25.96
CA GLY A 102 -1.94 11.64 -26.70
C GLY A 102 -2.63 12.24 -27.91
#